data_AF-A0A961RL55-F1
#
_entry.id   AF-A0A961RL55-F1
#
_cell.length_a   1.000
_cell.length_b   1.000
_cell.length_c   1.000
_cell.angle_alpha   90.00
_cell.angle_beta   90.00
_cell.angle_gamma   90.00
#
_symmetry.space_group_name_H-M   'P 1'
#
loop_
_entity.id
_entity.type
_entity.pdbx_description
1 polymer ?
#
loop_
_entity_poly.entity_id
_entity_poly.type
_entity_poly.pdbx_seq_one_letter_code
_entity_poly.pdbx_strand_id
1 'polypeptide(L)'
;AATALLALGCHLMLEETVWPDTMLQWLAVVGLGLGPVGAAFYFWDHGVKQGNIQVLGASSYGAPLLSTLVLIAAGFADATVIVLAACLLITGGAVLAAWPMLTSGRSPAGEAPS
;
A
#
# COMPACT_ATOMS: atom_id res chain seq x y z
N ALA A 1 -16.38 -15.28 -4.04
CA ALA A 1 -16.70 -16.65 -3.59
C ALA A 1 -15.75 -17.68 -4.21
N ALA A 2 -15.71 -17.82 -5.54
CA ALA A 2 -14.81 -18.76 -6.22
C ALA A 2 -13.32 -18.52 -5.90
N THR A 3 -12.86 -17.27 -5.89
CA THR A 3 -11.48 -16.91 -5.52
C THR A 3 -11.13 -17.25 -4.08
N ALA A 4 -12.07 -17.09 -3.14
CA ALA A 4 -11.87 -17.44 -1.74
C ALA A 4 -11.76 -18.97 -1.54
N LEU A 5 -12.58 -19.74 -2.25
CA LEU A 5 -12.52 -21.21 -2.22
C LEU A 5 -11.23 -21.75 -2.84
N LEU A 6 -10.78 -21.18 -3.96
CA LEU A 6 -9.50 -21.51 -4.58
C LEU A 6 -8.32 -21.14 -3.68
N ALA A 7 -8.32 -19.94 -3.09
CA ALA A 7 -7.29 -19.52 -2.14
C ALA A 7 -7.23 -20.44 -0.91
N LEU A 8 -8.39 -20.85 -0.38
CA LEU A 8 -8.47 -21.81 0.73
C LEU A 8 -7.88 -23.18 0.33
N GLY A 9 -8.23 -23.68 -0.86
CA GLY A 9 -7.69 -24.93 -1.38
C GLY A 9 -6.18 -24.89 -1.56
N CYS A 10 -5.64 -23.80 -2.11
CA CYS A 10 -4.21 -23.60 -2.24
C CYS A 10 -3.50 -23.49 -0.89
N HIS A 11 -4.07 -22.75 0.07
CA HIS A 11 -3.49 -22.59 1.41
C HIS A 11 -3.36 -23.94 2.14
N LEU A 12 -4.41 -24.77 2.10
CA LEU A 12 -4.39 -26.09 2.73
C LEU A 12 -3.42 -27.08 2.07
N MET A 13 -3.08 -26.88 0.78
CA MET A 13 -2.17 -27.76 0.06
C MET A 13 -0.71 -27.31 0.09
N LEU A 14 -0.43 -26.02 0.32
CA LEU A 14 0.90 -25.43 0.08
C LEU A 14 1.55 -24.77 1.31
N GLU A 15 0.78 -24.34 2.31
CA GLU A 15 1.29 -23.54 3.43
C GLU A 15 1.09 -24.24 4.78
N GLU A 16 2.07 -24.13 5.69
CA GLU A 16 1.87 -24.50 7.09
C GLU A 16 1.07 -23.41 7.81
N THR A 17 -0.05 -23.80 8.43
CA THR A 17 -0.85 -22.89 9.25
C THR A 17 -0.17 -22.66 10.59
N VAL A 18 0.60 -21.58 10.69
CA VAL A 18 1.21 -21.15 11.96
C VAL A 18 0.20 -20.33 12.75
N TRP A 19 -0.26 -20.89 13.88
CA TRP A 19 -1.10 -20.17 14.82
C TRP A 19 -0.24 -19.41 15.84
N PRO A 20 -0.70 -18.25 16.34
CA PRO A 20 0.03 -17.55 17.37
C PRO A 20 0.02 -18.38 18.67
N ASP A 21 1.19 -18.87 19.07
CA ASP A 21 1.35 -19.75 20.24
C ASP A 21 1.25 -18.99 21.57
N THR A 22 1.48 -17.67 21.57
CA THR A 22 1.59 -16.87 22.80
C THR A 22 0.59 -15.70 22.83
N MET A 23 0.12 -15.35 24.03
CA MET A 23 -0.76 -14.19 24.25
C MET A 23 -0.16 -12.88 23.70
N LEU A 24 1.16 -12.72 23.75
CA LEU A 24 1.85 -11.57 23.17
C LEU A 24 1.72 -11.50 21.64
N GLN A 25 1.74 -12.65 20.95
CA GLN A 25 1.57 -12.69 19.49
C GLN A 25 0.12 -12.36 19.10
N TRP A 26 -0.86 -12.83 19.88
CA TRP A 26 -2.25 -12.42 19.72
C TRP A 26 -2.45 -10.91 19.92
N LEU A 27 -1.84 -10.34 20.96
CA LEU A 27 -1.85 -8.89 21.18
C LEU A 27 -1.14 -8.14 20.05
N ALA A 28 -0.07 -8.67 19.47
CA ALA A 28 0.60 -8.08 18.32
C ALA A 28 -0.28 -8.12 17.05
N VAL A 29 -1.02 -9.21 16.80
CA VAL A 29 -1.98 -9.33 15.70
C VAL A 29 -3.10 -8.28 15.85
N VAL A 30 -3.68 -8.17 17.04
CA VAL A 30 -4.71 -7.16 17.34
C VAL A 30 -4.13 -5.75 17.22
N GLY A 31 -2.92 -5.53 17.73
CA GLY A 31 -2.21 -4.25 17.66
C GLY A 31 -1.86 -3.81 16.24
N LEU A 32 -1.44 -4.74 15.37
CA LEU A 32 -1.20 -4.47 13.95
C LEU A 32 -2.50 -4.16 13.21
N GLY A 33 -3.56 -4.90 13.52
CA GLY A 33 -4.90 -4.71 12.96
C GLY A 33 -5.53 -3.37 13.36
N LEU A 34 -5.47 -3.00 14.64
CA LEU A 34 -6.03 -1.72 15.14
C LEU A 34 -5.10 -0.53 14.89
N GLY A 35 -3.78 -0.75 14.84
CA GLY A 35 -2.78 0.28 14.62
C GLY A 35 -2.58 0.56 13.13
N PRO A 36 -1.42 0.22 12.54
CA PRO A 36 -1.03 0.68 11.21
C PRO A 36 -1.97 0.18 10.10
N VAL A 37 -2.46 -1.07 10.16
CA VAL A 37 -3.29 -1.64 9.08
C VAL A 37 -4.69 -1.03 9.11
N GLY A 38 -5.33 -0.98 10.28
CA GLY A 38 -6.66 -0.40 10.45
C GLY A 38 -6.67 1.10 10.15
N ALA A 39 -5.66 1.85 10.62
CA ALA A 39 -5.51 3.26 10.29
C ALA A 39 -5.33 3.50 8.79
N ALA A 40 -4.50 2.68 8.11
CA ALA A 40 -4.31 2.77 6.66
C ALA A 40 -5.62 2.55 5.88
N PHE A 41 -6.41 1.53 6.25
CA PHE A 41 -7.72 1.29 5.64
C PHE A 41 -8.72 2.43 5.90
N TYR A 42 -8.71 3.02 7.10
CA TYR A 42 -9.56 4.18 7.42
C TYR A 42 -9.18 5.41 6.56
N PHE A 43 -7.89 5.74 6.48
CA PHE A 43 -7.42 6.83 5.63
C PHE A 43 -7.71 6.58 4.14
N TRP A 44 -7.60 5.33 3.70
CA TRP A 44 -7.94 4.92 2.35
C TRP A 44 -9.43 5.09 2.05
N ASP A 45 -10.32 4.59 2.91
CA ASP A 45 -11.77 4.73 2.76
C ASP A 45 -12.19 6.21 2.75
N HIS A 46 -11.61 7.02 3.64
CA HIS A 46 -11.82 8.46 3.66
C HIS A 46 -11.31 9.13 2.37
N GLY A 47 -10.13 8.75 1.89
CA GLY A 47 -9.53 9.25 0.64
C GLY A 47 -10.33 8.89 -0.60
N VAL A 48 -10.93 7.69 -0.66
CA VAL A 48 -11.81 7.26 -1.75
C VAL A 48 -13.13 8.04 -1.73
N LYS A 49 -13.70 8.32 -0.55
CA LYS A 49 -15.01 8.98 -0.40
C LYS A 49 -14.96 10.50 -0.56
N GLN A 50 -13.90 11.16 -0.10
CA GLN A 50 -13.80 12.63 -0.05
C GLN A 50 -12.67 13.21 -0.89
N GLY A 51 -11.74 12.39 -1.37
CA GLY A 51 -10.56 12.83 -2.13
C GLY A 51 -10.71 12.70 -3.65
N ASN A 52 -9.69 13.16 -4.37
CA ASN A 52 -9.57 12.95 -5.80
C ASN A 52 -9.01 11.55 -6.08
N ILE A 53 -9.85 10.66 -6.63
CA ILE A 53 -9.50 9.27 -6.97
C ILE A 53 -8.24 9.18 -7.86
N GLN A 54 -8.02 10.12 -8.78
CA GLN A 54 -6.81 10.12 -9.62
C GLN A 54 -5.55 10.39 -8.82
N VAL A 55 -5.60 11.30 -7.84
CA VAL A 55 -4.49 11.58 -6.94
C VAL A 55 -4.25 10.40 -6.00
N LEU A 56 -5.33 9.76 -5.51
CA LEU A 56 -5.23 8.58 -4.66
C LEU A 56 -4.59 7.41 -5.41
N GLY A 57 -5.01 7.15 -6.65
CA GLY A 57 -4.41 6.14 -7.53
C GLY A 57 -2.94 6.42 -7.84
N ALA A 58 -2.58 7.69 -8.08
CA ALA A 58 -1.18 8.08 -8.28
C ALA A 58 -0.34 7.89 -7.01
N SER A 59 -0.89 8.21 -5.84
CA SER A 59 -0.21 8.04 -4.55
C SER A 59 0.05 6.57 -4.20
N SER A 60 -0.76 5.63 -4.71
CA SER A 60 -0.54 4.19 -4.54
C SER A 60 0.77 3.70 -5.16
N TYR A 61 1.33 4.40 -6.16
CA TYR A 61 2.67 4.10 -6.68
C TYR A 61 3.78 4.37 -5.65
N GLY A 62 3.49 5.08 -4.55
CA GLY A 62 4.39 5.23 -3.40
C GLY A 62 4.38 4.03 -2.44
N ALA A 63 3.41 3.11 -2.53
CA ALA A 63 3.34 1.94 -1.65
C ALA A 63 4.61 1.04 -1.67
N PRO A 64 5.26 0.77 -2.82
CA PRO A 64 6.52 0.03 -2.87
C PRO A 64 7.64 0.75 -2.10
N LEU A 65 7.67 2.09 -2.15
CA LEU A 65 8.66 2.87 -1.42
C LEU A 65 8.41 2.80 0.08
N LEU A 66 7.18 3.04 0.50
CA LEU A 66 6.80 3.07 1.91
C LEU A 66 7.06 1.69 2.55
N SER A 67 6.80 0.60 1.82
CA SER A 67 7.17 -0.76 2.23
C SER A 67 8.68 -0.90 2.48
N THR A 68 9.50 -0.36 1.58
CA THR A 68 10.97 -0.47 1.72
C THR A 68 11.50 0.39 2.88
N LEU A 69 10.95 1.59 3.08
CA LEU A 69 11.27 2.43 4.24
C LEU A 69 10.89 1.75 5.56
N VAL A 70 9.74 1.11 5.63
CA VAL A 70 9.30 0.35 6.81
C VAL A 70 10.22 -0.85 7.05
N LEU A 71 10.64 -1.57 6.01
CA LEU A 71 11.59 -2.69 6.14
C LEU A 71 12.96 -2.24 6.67
N ILE A 72 13.47 -1.10 6.19
CA ILE A 72 14.72 -0.51 6.67
C ILE A 72 14.55 -0.06 8.13
N ALA A 73 13.46 0.64 8.46
CA ALA A 73 13.18 1.11 9.83
C ALA A 73 12.99 -0.05 10.81
N ALA A 74 12.42 -1.17 10.36
CA ALA A 74 12.25 -2.39 11.14
C ALA A 74 13.54 -3.25 11.22
N GLY A 75 14.62 -2.85 10.55
CA GLY A 75 15.90 -3.55 10.55
C GLY A 75 15.92 -4.87 9.77
N PHE A 76 14.92 -5.12 8.93
CA PHE A 76 14.81 -6.34 8.10
C PHE A 76 15.48 -6.21 6.72
N ALA A 77 15.99 -5.03 6.37
CA ALA A 77 16.68 -4.79 5.10
C ALA A 77 18.04 -4.11 5.32
N ASP A 78 19.10 -4.71 4.80
CA ASP A 78 20.42 -4.07 4.73
C ASP A 78 20.39 -2.93 3.70
N ALA A 79 20.71 -1.72 4.17
CA ALA A 79 20.80 -0.52 3.35
C ALA A 79 22.04 -0.57 2.44
N THR A 80 22.03 -1.49 1.47
CA THR A 80 23.02 -1.54 0.41
C THR A 80 22.75 -0.44 -0.62
N VAL A 81 23.83 0.07 -1.24
CA VAL A 81 23.77 1.16 -2.23
C VAL A 81 22.79 0.85 -3.38
N ILE A 82 22.62 -0.43 -3.72
CA ILE A 82 21.69 -0.90 -4.75
C ILE A 82 20.22 -0.77 -4.30
N VAL A 83 19.90 -1.10 -3.05
CA VAL A 83 18.54 -0.96 -2.49
C VAL A 83 18.15 0.52 -2.39
N LEU A 84 19.10 1.36 -1.97
CA LEU A 84 18.93 2.82 -1.95
C LEU A 84 18.71 3.38 -3.37
N ALA A 85 19.50 2.95 -4.35
CA ALA A 85 19.35 3.38 -5.74
C ALA A 85 18.02 2.92 -6.36
N ALA A 86 17.60 1.67 -6.10
CA ALA A 86 16.31 1.14 -6.54
C ALA A 86 15.15 1.90 -5.90
N CYS A 87 15.22 2.16 -4.59
CA CYS A 87 14.25 2.99 -3.90
C CYS A 87 14.16 4.39 -4.49
N LEU A 88 15.29 5.05 -4.73
CA LEU A 88 15.34 6.39 -5.33
C LEU A 88 14.78 6.41 -6.75
N LEU A 89 15.06 5.39 -7.57
CA LEU A 89 14.52 5.28 -8.93
C LEU A 89 13.00 5.05 -8.93
N ILE A 90 12.50 4.18 -8.05
CA ILE A 90 11.06 3.90 -7.94
C ILE A 90 10.32 5.11 -7.36
N THR A 91 10.87 5.73 -6.30
CA THR A 91 10.33 6.98 -5.72
C THR A 91 10.36 8.11 -6.72
N GLY A 92 11.49 8.30 -7.40
CA GLY A 92 11.68 9.32 -8.41
C GLY A 92 10.67 9.15 -9.53
N GLY A 93 10.50 7.92 -10.04
CA GLY A 93 9.49 7.59 -11.04
C GLY A 93 8.05 7.86 -10.55
N ALA A 94 7.72 7.45 -9.33
CA ALA A 94 6.39 7.65 -8.74
C ALA A 94 6.08 9.14 -8.48
N VAL A 95 7.03 9.89 -7.94
CA VAL A 95 6.90 11.34 -7.70
C VAL A 95 6.79 12.09 -9.02
N LEU A 96 7.62 11.76 -10.02
CA LEU A 96 7.53 12.37 -11.36
C LEU A 96 6.21 12.05 -12.06
N ALA A 97 5.64 10.85 -11.86
CA ALA A 97 4.34 10.48 -12.40
C ALA A 97 3.18 11.19 -11.68
N ALA A 98 3.30 11.39 -10.36
CA ALA A 98 2.29 12.08 -9.56
C ALA A 98 2.36 13.62 -9.67
N TRP A 99 3.52 14.18 -10.02
CA TRP A 99 3.76 15.62 -10.10
C TRP A 99 2.79 16.34 -11.07
N PRO A 100 2.59 15.89 -12.33
CA PRO A 100 1.61 16.49 -13.24
C PRO A 100 0.17 16.43 -12.71
N MET A 101 -0.18 15.42 -11.91
CA MET A 101 -1.53 15.18 -11.40
C MET A 101 -1.83 16.04 -10.16
N LEU A 102 -0.80 16.39 -9.39
CA LEU A 102 -0.88 17.34 -8.26
C LEU A 102 -0.83 18.80 -8.74
N THR A 103 -0.09 19.10 -9.81
CA THR A 103 0.07 20.47 -10.31
C THR A 103 -0.97 20.85 -11.38
N SER A 104 -1.56 19.88 -12.09
CA SER A 104 -2.61 20.15 -13.07
C SER A 104 -3.98 20.10 -12.41
N GLY A 105 -4.42 21.23 -11.88
CA GLY A 105 -5.83 21.49 -11.57
C GLY A 105 -6.69 21.63 -12.83
N ARG A 106 -6.61 20.69 -13.78
CA ARG A 106 -7.45 20.73 -14.99
C ARG A 106 -8.82 20.13 -14.69
N SER A 107 -9.77 21.02 -14.40
CA SER A 107 -11.19 20.78 -14.63
C SER A 107 -11.36 20.18 -16.03
N PRO A 108 -12.06 19.05 -16.19
CA PRO A 108 -12.68 18.74 -17.47
C PRO A 108 -13.76 19.80 -17.66
N ALA A 109 -13.40 20.89 -18.34
CA ALA A 109 -14.39 21.81 -18.88
C ALA A 109 -15.30 20.98 -19.79
N GLY A 110 -16.60 21.10 -19.54
CA GLY A 110 -17.62 20.37 -20.27
C GLY A 110 -17.50 20.62 -21.76
N GLU A 111 -17.27 19.55 -22.51
CA GLU A 111 -17.55 19.51 -23.93
C GLU A 111 -18.95 18.89 -24.07
N ALA A 112 -19.98 19.73 -24.05
CA ALA A 112 -21.28 19.40 -24.59
C ALA A 112 -21.30 19.89 -26.05
N PRO A 113 -21.37 19.00 -27.05
CA PRO A 113 -21.77 19.41 -28.38
C PRO A 113 -23.31 19.33 -28.54
N SER A 114 -23.80 20.43 -29.11
CA SER A 114 -25.15 20.88 -29.46
C SER A 114 -26.05 19.92 -30.23
#